data_AF-A0A8I0H0I6-F1
#
_entry.id   AF-A0A8I0H0I6-F1
#
_cell.length_a   1.000
_cell.length_b   1.000
_cell.length_c   1.000
_cell.angle_alpha   90.00
_cell.angle_beta   90.00
_cell.angle_gamma   90.00
#
_symmetry.space_group_name_H-M   'P 1'
#
loop_
_entity.id
_entity.type
_entity.pdbx_description
1 polymer ?
#
loop_
_entity_poly.entity_id
_entity_poly.type
_entity_poly.pdbx_seq_one_letter_code
_entity_poly.pdbx_strand_id
1 'polypeptide(L)' 'AAYFEWKKANAANGYEYIIYDNSKKKIYSGSRTSSASFRVSTNKLKKEQFYQIKVRGYVNLSNNKKAYGEWSDVLYFA' A
#
# COMPACT_ATOMS: atom_id res chain seq x y z
N ALA A 1 -3.71 -1.88 14.85
CA ALA A 1 -3.34 -2.51 13.55
C ALA A 1 -4.54 -2.35 12.64
N ALA A 2 -4.33 -1.89 11.41
CA ALA A 2 -5.41 -1.65 10.46
C ALA A 2 -5.39 -2.70 9.35
N TYR A 3 -6.57 -3.12 8.88
CA TYR A 3 -6.70 -4.10 7.81
C TYR A 3 -7.22 -3.41 6.55
N PHE A 4 -6.61 -3.72 5.41
CA PHE A 4 -6.97 -3.16 4.12
C PHE A 4 -7.17 -4.28 3.12
N GLU A 5 -8.18 -4.13 2.29
CA GLU A 5 -8.49 -5.02 1.18
C GLU A 5 -8.85 -4.16 -0.04
N TRP A 6 -8.52 -4.65 -1.23
CA TRP A 6 -8.84 -4.00 -2.49
C TRP A 6 -9.20 -5.03 -3.55
N LYS A 7 -9.84 -4.57 -4.62
CA LYS A 7 -10.11 -5.43 -5.78
C LYS A 7 -8.81 -5.79 -6.47
N LYS A 8 -8.57 -7.09 -6.66
CA LYS A 8 -7.39 -7.57 -7.40
C LYS A 8 -7.49 -7.15 -8.87
N ALA A 9 -6.44 -6.54 -9.39
CA ALA A 9 -6.24 -6.34 -10.82
C ALA A 9 -5.74 -7.65 -11.46
N ASN A 10 -6.37 -8.07 -12.56
CA ASN A 10 -6.06 -9.34 -13.25
C ASN A 10 -4.60 -9.43 -13.71
N ALA A 11 -4.04 -8.32 -14.18
CA ALA A 11 -2.68 -8.28 -14.72
C ALA A 11 -1.59 -8.11 -13.64
N ALA A 12 -1.93 -7.79 -12.39
CA ALA A 12 -0.94 -7.45 -11.38
C ALA A 12 -0.26 -8.68 -10.78
N ASN A 13 1.08 -8.70 -10.79
CA ASN A 13 1.87 -9.72 -10.09
C ASN A 13 1.96 -9.44 -8.58
N GLY A 14 1.86 -8.17 -8.18
CA GLY A 14 1.84 -7.78 -6.78
C GLY A 14 1.44 -6.33 -6.60
N TYR A 15 1.53 -5.87 -5.36
CA TYR A 15 1.14 -4.52 -4.96
C TYR A 15 2.21 -3.86 -4.10
N GLU A 16 2.33 -2.54 -4.20
CA GLU A 16 3.07 -1.70 -3.27
C GLU A 16 2.12 -0.79 -2.54
N TYR A 17 2.42 -0.51 -1.27
CA TYR A 17 1.66 0.44 -0.47
C TYR A 17 2.58 1.46 0.18
N ILE A 18 2.05 2.66 0.39
CA ILE A 18 2.69 3.73 1.17
C ILE A 18 1.69 4.26 2.17
N ILE A 19 2.17 4.48 3.39
CA ILE A 19 1.42 5.11 4.48
C ILE A 19 2.07 6.44 4.81
N TYR A 20 1.24 7.47 4.90
CA TYR A 20 1.59 8.81 5.30
C TYR A 20 0.93 9.16 6.63
N ASP A 21 1.59 10.01 7.41
CA ASP A 21 0.95 10.70 8.51
C ASP A 21 0.06 11.86 8.01
N ASN A 22 -0.68 12.48 8.93
CA ASN A 22 -1.56 13.60 8.61
C ASN A 22 -0.83 14.81 7.99
N SER A 23 0.48 14.94 8.21
CA SER A 23 1.34 15.97 7.60
C SER A 23 1.83 15.59 6.20
N LYS A 24 1.28 14.52 5.60
CA LYS A 24 1.67 13.95 4.31
C LYS A 24 3.13 13.45 4.28
N LYS A 25 3.74 13.22 5.44
CA LYS A 25 5.08 12.61 5.50
C LYS A 25 4.97 11.11 5.39
N LYS A 26 5.75 10.50 4.51
CA LYS A 26 5.84 9.05 4.38
C LYS A 26 6.42 8.46 5.67
N ILE A 27 5.66 7.59 6.33
CA ILE A 27 6.10 6.93 7.58
C ILE A 27 6.40 5.45 7.37
N TYR A 28 5.69 4.79 6.46
CA TYR A 28 5.82 3.36 6.22
C TYR A 28 5.51 3.00 4.77
N SER A 29 6.12 1.94 4.27
CA SER A 29 5.83 1.38 2.94
C SER A 29 6.26 -0.07 2.88
N GLY A 30 5.74 -0.80 1.91
CA GLY A 30 6.15 -2.15 1.64
C GLY A 30 5.53 -2.69 0.36
N SER A 31 5.73 -3.97 0.13
CA SER A 31 5.13 -4.69 -0.99
C SER A 31 4.44 -5.97 -0.52
N ARG A 32 3.45 -6.41 -1.28
CA ARG A 32 2.74 -7.66 -1.11
C ARG A 32 2.71 -8.42 -2.43
N THR A 33 2.92 -9.72 -2.36
CA THR A 33 2.88 -10.62 -3.51
C THR A 33 1.46 -11.14 -3.69
N SER A 34 0.86 -10.92 -4.88
CA SER A 34 -0.46 -11.41 -5.34
C SER A 34 -1.71 -11.32 -4.43
N SER A 35 -1.58 -11.09 -3.12
CA SER A 35 -2.67 -10.88 -2.18
C SER A 35 -3.18 -9.45 -2.30
N ALA A 36 -4.49 -9.30 -2.42
CA ALA A 36 -5.17 -8.01 -2.50
C ALA A 36 -5.62 -7.52 -1.11
N SER A 37 -4.88 -7.90 -0.08
CA SER A 37 -5.14 -7.51 1.30
C SER A 37 -3.87 -7.44 2.13
N PHE A 38 -3.91 -6.64 3.20
CA PHE A 38 -2.79 -6.40 4.08
C PHE A 38 -3.23 -5.89 5.46
N ARG A 39 -2.66 -6.49 6.52
CA ARG A 39 -2.73 -5.97 7.89
C ARG A 39 -1.50 -5.11 8.22
N VAL A 40 -1.70 -3.81 8.39
CA VAL A 40 -0.64 -2.91 8.87
C VAL A 40 -0.42 -3.10 10.37
N SER A 41 0.75 -3.66 10.71
CA SER A 41 1.25 -3.78 12.07
C SER A 41 2.67 -3.19 12.15
N THR A 42 2.77 -1.89 12.42
CA THR A 42 4.05 -1.20 12.65
C THR A 42 3.95 -0.34 13.90
N ASN A 43 5.05 -0.24 14.65
CA ASN A 43 5.18 0.64 15.82
C ASN A 43 5.19 2.14 15.44
N LYS A 44 5.23 2.47 14.15
CA LYS A 44 5.12 3.85 13.65
C LYS A 44 3.70 4.39 13.68
N LEU A 45 2.69 3.52 13.78
CA LEU A 45 1.31 3.94 14.01
C LEU A 45 1.11 4.24 15.49
N LYS A 46 0.63 5.45 15.77
CA LYS A 46 0.29 5.95 17.10
C LYS A 46 -1.23 5.92 17.24
N LYS A 47 -1.69 5.82 18.50
CA LYS A 47 -3.12 5.93 18.80
C LYS A 47 -3.60 7.36 18.52
N GLU A 48 -4.89 7.51 18.24
CA GLU A 48 -5.57 8.81 18.11
C GLU A 48 -5.00 9.72 17.00
N GLN A 49 -4.40 9.13 15.96
CA GLN A 49 -3.85 9.86 14.83
C GLN A 49 -4.42 9.34 13.52
N PHE A 50 -4.73 10.26 12.60
CA PHE A 50 -5.14 9.92 11.24
C PHE A 50 -3.94 9.69 10.33
N TYR A 51 -4.10 8.69 9.46
CA TYR A 51 -3.13 8.26 8.48
C TYR A 51 -3.78 8.14 7.11
N GLN A 52 -2.94 8.15 6.09
CA GLN A 52 -3.34 7.98 4.71
C GLN A 52 -2.62 6.76 4.14
N ILE A 53 -3.33 5.91 3.41
CA ILE A 53 -2.75 4.80 2.66
C ILE A 53 -3.15 4.92 1.19
N LYS A 54 -2.22 4.56 0.32
CA LYS A 54 -2.48 4.30 -1.10
C LYS A 54 -1.75 3.04 -1.54
N VAL A 55 -2.31 2.37 -2.53
CA VAL A 55 -1.80 1.10 -3.07
C VAL A 55 -1.67 1.22 -4.58
N ARG A 56 -0.67 0.58 -5.18
CA ARG A 56 -0.56 0.43 -6.64
C ARG A 56 -0.20 -0.99 -7.00
N GLY A 57 -0.76 -1.48 -8.10
CA GLY A 57 -0.34 -2.75 -8.69
C GLY A 57 1.00 -2.61 -9.42
N TYR A 58 1.76 -3.70 -9.51
CA TYR A 58 2.90 -3.81 -10.41
C TYR A 58 2.89 -5.12 -11.17
N VAL A 59 3.54 -5.10 -12.33
CA VAL A 59 3.85 -6.28 -13.12
C VAL A 59 5.36 -6.48 -13.17
N ASN A 60 5.81 -7.72 -13.14
CA ASN A 60 7.21 -8.08 -13.30
C ASN A 60 7.54 -8.08 -14.79
N LEU A 61 8.62 -7.38 -15.15
CA LEU A 61 9.20 -7.36 -16.48
C LEU A 61 10.44 -8.26 -16.50
N SER A 62 11.06 -8.38 -17.67
CA SER A 62 12.37 -9.01 -17.79
C SER A 62 13.43 -8.30 -16.92
N ASN A 63 14.51 -9.03 -16.61
CA ASN A 63 15.66 -8.52 -15.85
C ASN A 63 15.29 -7.94 -14.46
N ASN A 64 14.34 -8.57 -13.76
CA ASN A 64 13.89 -8.19 -12.41
C ASN A 64 13.35 -6.74 -12.29
N LYS A 65 12.94 -6.14 -13.42
CA LYS A 65 12.31 -4.81 -13.42
C LYS A 65 10.81 -4.93 -13.10
N LYS A 66 10.23 -3.82 -12.64
CA LYS A 66 8.78 -3.70 -12.38
C LYS A 66 8.21 -2.52 -13.15
N ALA A 67 7.10 -2.74 -13.83
CA ALA A 67 6.24 -1.66 -14.29
C ALA A 67 5.11 -1.46 -13.29
N TYR A 68 4.83 -0.21 -12.95
CA TYR A 68 3.84 0.16 -11.93
C TYR A 68 2.63 0.77 -12.61
N GLY A 69 1.45 0.39 -12.12
CA GLY A 69 0.22 1.12 -12.43
C GLY A 69 0.13 2.41 -11.63
N GLU A 70 -0.93 3.17 -11.93
CA GLU A 70 -1.32 4.34 -11.14
C GLU A 70 -1.57 3.97 -9.67
N TRP A 71 -1.39 4.98 -8.81
CA TRP A 71 -1.82 4.85 -7.42
C TRP A 71 -3.34 4.82 -7.34
N SER A 72 -3.86 4.04 -6.39
CA SER A 72 -5.25 4.15 -5.95
C SER A 72 -5.53 5.54 -5.39
N ASP A 73 -6.82 5.84 -5.25
CA ASP A 73 -7.27 6.90 -4.36
C ASP A 73 -6.69 6.74 -2.96
N VAL A 74 -6.55 7.86 -2.27
CA VAL A 74 -6.08 7.89 -0.88
C VAL A 74 -7.22 7.46 0.04
N LEU A 75 -6.96 6.46 0.86
CA LEU A 75 -7.84 6.05 1.94
C LEU A 75 -7.31 6.59 3.28
N TYR A 76 -8.20 7.14 4.09
CA TYR A 76 -7.90 7.64 5.43
C TYR A 76 -8.26 6.62 6.50
N PHE A 77 -7.45 6.47 7.54
CA PHE A 77 -7.71 5.59 8.68
C PHE A 77 -7.09 6.11 9.98
N ALA A 78 -7.45 5.53 11.12
CA ALA A 78 -6.89 5.80 12.45
C ALA A 78 -6.54 4.50 13.19
#